data_AF-A0A1M6WD25-F1
#
_entry.id   AF-A0A1M6WD25-F1
#
_cell.length_a   1.000
_cell.length_b   1.000
_cell.length_c   1.000
_cell.angle_alpha   90.00
_cell.angle_beta   90.00
_cell.angle_gamma   90.00
#
_symmetry.space_group_name_H-M   'P 1'
#
loop_
_entity.id
_entity.type
_entity.pdbx_description
1 polymer ?
#
loop_
_entity_poly.entity_id
_entity_poly.type
_entity_poly.pdbx_seq_one_letter_code
_entity_poly.pdbx_strand_id
1 'polypeptide(L)'
;MDDYTWQKRLRARRSREHRRLYFGFFLLAAIIGATVWYFFFYIRTPEYALQQIQTAITEHDEETFKHYVNAELLSSRAYDDLTIDLFAYDSELTPKTRSMFEKFYILIKPQLAEGMENAALQRISTGSWSLPEGTDILKGRQLGIDFERFIERSQIRNTTITGIGKVEHSGHSATAELTIREDYTQTEFTLQLAMEQAEDGHWQVAYIKNYKAYLDQISPLQNKDIADYIAATKKIVNDSNETFEVYQNHFKRLNSSKNGHLSSQQKQNIASLIEGDIIPSLQERQTQLDTVEVPPGAQYLARQRQQATETSIKAWQHYVKGLREDNPAEFATAETLHKQELAIDLRVQDIIRHTAISKNIPNLP
;
A
#
# COMPACT_ATOMS: atom_id res chain seq x y z
N MET A 1 -23.17 79.30 -30.26
CA MET A 1 -22.55 78.05 -29.78
C MET A 1 -21.27 77.90 -30.59
N ASP A 2 -20.10 78.18 -30.01
CA ASP A 2 -18.83 78.31 -30.75
C ASP A 2 -18.36 76.98 -31.34
N ASP A 3 -18.17 76.98 -32.66
CA ASP A 3 -17.72 75.85 -33.48
C ASP A 3 -16.40 75.23 -32.94
N TYR A 4 -15.51 76.08 -32.41
CA TYR A 4 -14.26 75.66 -31.78
C TYR A 4 -14.46 74.77 -30.53
N THR A 5 -15.44 75.10 -29.68
CA THR A 5 -15.72 74.32 -28.46
C THR A 5 -16.40 72.99 -28.78
N TRP A 6 -17.21 72.95 -29.84
CA TRP A 6 -17.85 71.75 -30.34
C TRP A 6 -16.83 70.79 -30.97
N GLN A 7 -15.91 71.29 -31.79
CA GLN A 7 -14.82 70.50 -32.37
C GLN A 7 -13.86 69.95 -31.29
N LYS A 8 -13.55 70.73 -30.25
CA LYS A 8 -12.70 70.27 -29.13
C LYS A 8 -13.36 69.16 -28.31
N ARG A 9 -14.68 69.23 -28.08
CA ARG A 9 -15.45 68.16 -27.42
C ARG A 9 -15.55 66.90 -28.28
N LEU A 10 -15.68 67.03 -29.60
CA LEU A 10 -15.66 65.90 -30.54
C LEU A 10 -14.31 65.21 -30.63
N ARG A 11 -13.20 65.95 -30.66
CA ARG A 11 -11.84 65.37 -30.61
C ARG A 11 -11.56 64.69 -29.27
N ALA A 12 -12.05 65.25 -28.16
CA ALA A 12 -11.92 64.63 -26.83
C ALA A 12 -12.77 63.35 -26.69
N ARG A 13 -13.98 63.29 -27.27
CA ARG A 13 -14.79 62.06 -27.34
C ARG A 13 -14.11 60.98 -28.19
N ARG A 14 -13.67 61.32 -29.41
CA ARG A 14 -12.92 60.39 -30.27
C ARG A 14 -11.64 59.89 -29.61
N SER A 15 -10.87 60.75 -28.94
CA SER A 15 -9.65 60.32 -28.22
C SER A 15 -9.96 59.39 -27.04
N ARG A 16 -11.06 59.60 -26.31
CA ARG A 16 -11.49 58.71 -25.22
C ARG A 16 -12.01 57.38 -25.75
N GLU A 17 -12.74 57.38 -26.85
CA GLU A 17 -13.20 56.17 -27.55
C GLU A 17 -12.04 55.37 -28.12
N HIS A 18 -11.09 56.02 -28.80
CA HIS A 18 -9.87 55.38 -29.26
C HIS A 18 -9.03 54.83 -28.10
N ARG A 19 -8.85 55.57 -27.00
CA ARG A 19 -8.14 55.05 -25.81
C ARG A 19 -8.84 53.85 -25.18
N ARG A 20 -10.19 53.86 -25.11
CA ARG A 20 -10.97 52.71 -24.63
C ARG A 20 -10.86 51.51 -25.55
N LEU A 21 -10.88 51.74 -26.87
CA LEU A 21 -10.67 50.70 -27.87
C LEU A 21 -9.25 50.13 -27.80
N TYR A 22 -8.21 50.97 -27.73
CA TYR A 22 -6.82 50.54 -27.56
C TYR A 22 -6.61 49.78 -26.25
N PHE A 23 -7.25 50.22 -25.16
CA PHE A 23 -7.21 49.50 -23.89
C PHE A 23 -7.92 48.14 -23.99
N GLY A 24 -9.06 48.07 -24.68
CA GLY A 24 -9.75 46.81 -24.98
C GLY A 24 -8.91 45.85 -25.82
N PHE A 25 -8.23 46.35 -26.87
CA PHE A 25 -7.30 45.57 -27.69
C PHE A 25 -6.09 45.09 -26.89
N PHE A 26 -5.53 45.94 -26.03
CA PHE A 26 -4.43 45.57 -25.15
C PHE A 26 -4.83 44.47 -24.16
N LEU A 27 -6.00 44.57 -23.53
CA LEU A 27 -6.51 43.52 -22.65
C LEU A 27 -6.75 42.21 -23.41
N LEU A 28 -7.34 42.26 -24.61
CA LEU A 28 -7.52 41.08 -25.45
C LEU A 28 -6.17 40.44 -25.81
N ALA A 29 -5.19 41.23 -26.22
CA ALA A 29 -3.85 40.76 -26.55
C ALA A 29 -3.13 40.18 -25.33
N ALA A 30 -3.30 40.77 -24.15
CA ALA A 30 -2.76 40.24 -22.90
C ALA A 30 -3.41 38.90 -22.52
N ILE A 31 -4.73 38.76 -22.69
CA ILE A 31 -5.43 37.48 -22.47
C ILE A 31 -4.93 36.43 -23.46
N ILE A 32 -4.85 36.75 -24.75
CA ILE A 32 -4.33 35.83 -25.77
C ILE A 32 -2.88 35.45 -25.46
N GLY A 33 -2.04 36.43 -25.09
CA GLY A 33 -0.64 36.19 -24.72
C GLY A 33 -0.51 35.30 -23.48
N ALA A 34 -1.33 35.52 -22.45
CA ALA A 34 -1.38 34.68 -21.25
C ALA A 34 -1.85 33.26 -21.58
N THR A 35 -2.87 33.11 -22.43
CA THR A 35 -3.36 31.81 -22.91
C THR A 35 -2.28 31.07 -23.70
N VAL A 36 -1.63 31.74 -24.65
CA VAL A 36 -0.54 31.14 -25.43
C VAL A 36 0.62 30.75 -24.51
N TRP A 37 1.02 31.64 -23.60
CA TRP A 37 2.08 31.34 -22.65
C TRP A 37 1.75 30.12 -21.77
N TYR A 38 0.52 30.08 -21.25
CA TYR A 38 0.04 28.98 -20.43
C TYR A 38 0.06 27.66 -21.20
N PHE A 39 -0.61 27.59 -22.35
CA PHE A 39 -0.78 26.35 -23.12
C PHE A 39 0.47 25.89 -23.89
N PHE A 40 1.37 26.79 -24.26
CA PHE A 40 2.57 26.42 -25.04
C PHE A 40 3.84 26.32 -24.21
N PHE A 41 3.91 26.96 -23.04
CA PHE A 41 5.13 26.99 -22.24
C PHE A 41 4.90 26.42 -20.84
N TYR A 42 3.95 26.97 -20.07
CA TYR A 42 3.79 26.57 -18.66
C TYR A 42 3.38 25.10 -18.50
N ILE A 43 2.36 24.65 -19.23
CA ILE A 43 1.89 23.25 -19.13
C ILE A 43 2.90 22.23 -19.70
N ARG A 44 3.93 22.70 -20.42
CA ARG A 44 4.98 21.88 -21.04
C ARG A 44 6.27 21.87 -20.22
N THR A 45 6.15 22.02 -18.91
CA THR A 45 7.25 21.94 -17.96
C THR A 45 7.11 20.69 -17.07
N PRO A 46 8.22 20.05 -16.67
CA PRO A 46 8.18 18.97 -15.71
C PRO A 46 7.71 19.46 -14.33
N GLU A 47 7.98 20.72 -13.93
CA GLU A 47 7.44 21.29 -12.70
C GLU A 47 5.91 21.31 -12.71
N TYR A 48 5.30 21.68 -13.84
CA TYR A 48 3.85 21.62 -14.00
C TYR A 48 3.33 20.19 -13.88
N ALA A 49 3.99 19.22 -14.52
CA ALA A 49 3.62 17.81 -14.40
C ALA A 49 3.66 17.33 -12.94
N LEU A 50 4.70 17.66 -12.17
CA LEU A 50 4.77 17.33 -10.74
C LEU A 50 3.65 17.98 -9.93
N GLN A 51 3.30 19.23 -10.24
CA GLN A 51 2.17 19.91 -9.61
C GLN A 51 0.84 19.20 -9.92
N GLN A 52 0.63 18.80 -11.18
CA GLN A 52 -0.57 18.08 -11.59
C GLN A 52 -0.66 16.70 -10.94
N ILE A 53 0.45 15.99 -10.77
CA ILE A 53 0.49 14.72 -10.02
C ILE A 53 0.03 14.94 -8.57
N GLN A 54 0.54 15.97 -7.90
CA GLN A 54 0.14 16.28 -6.53
C GLN A 54 -1.35 16.64 -6.43
N THR A 55 -1.86 17.43 -7.37
CA THR A 55 -3.28 17.76 -7.46
C THR A 55 -4.11 16.50 -7.69
N ALA A 56 -3.72 15.64 -8.63
CA ALA A 56 -4.40 14.40 -8.96
C ALA A 56 -4.51 13.45 -7.76
N ILE A 57 -3.44 13.30 -6.97
CA ILE A 57 -3.47 12.53 -5.72
C ILE A 57 -4.44 13.14 -4.71
N THR A 58 -4.48 14.46 -4.60
CA THR A 58 -5.32 15.18 -3.61
C THR A 58 -6.79 15.18 -4.00
N GLU A 59 -7.10 15.30 -5.29
CA GLU A 59 -8.44 15.37 -5.85
C GLU A 59 -8.99 13.99 -6.25
N HIS A 60 -8.22 12.92 -6.02
CA HIS A 60 -8.56 11.55 -6.39
C HIS A 60 -8.80 11.37 -7.91
N ASP A 61 -8.05 12.10 -8.73
CA ASP A 61 -8.14 12.09 -10.19
C ASP A 61 -7.13 11.11 -10.80
N GLU A 62 -7.57 9.87 -11.01
CA GLU A 62 -6.76 8.81 -11.61
C GLU A 62 -6.36 9.14 -13.07
N GLU A 63 -7.23 9.81 -13.84
CA GLU A 63 -6.99 10.09 -15.26
C GLU A 63 -5.85 11.11 -15.41
N THR A 64 -5.93 12.20 -14.64
CA THR A 64 -4.85 13.20 -14.60
C THR A 64 -3.56 12.57 -14.07
N PHE A 65 -3.62 11.70 -13.06
CA PHE A 65 -2.42 11.00 -12.58
C PHE A 65 -1.76 10.17 -13.67
N LYS A 66 -2.54 9.35 -14.40
CA LYS A 66 -2.06 8.53 -15.52
C LYS A 66 -1.49 9.37 -16.67
N HIS A 67 -2.00 10.58 -16.87
CA HIS A 67 -1.47 11.48 -17.89
C HIS A 67 -0.06 11.99 -17.55
N TYR A 68 0.25 12.21 -16.26
CA TYR A 68 1.55 12.74 -15.83
C TYR A 68 2.48 11.68 -15.22
N VAL A 69 2.07 10.41 -15.15
CA VAL A 69 2.87 9.29 -14.65
C VAL A 69 2.75 8.10 -15.59
N ASN A 70 3.88 7.65 -16.12
CA ASN A 70 3.97 6.36 -16.79
C ASN A 70 3.94 5.23 -15.75
N ALA A 71 2.74 4.91 -15.30
CA ALA A 71 2.51 4.00 -14.18
C ALA A 71 3.01 2.56 -14.48
N GLU A 72 2.87 2.11 -15.73
CA GLU A 72 3.37 0.81 -16.20
C GLU A 72 4.90 0.71 -16.11
N LEU A 73 5.63 1.71 -16.62
CA LEU A 73 7.09 1.71 -16.55
C LEU A 73 7.58 1.88 -15.11
N LEU A 74 6.95 2.76 -14.35
CA LEU A 74 7.28 3.01 -12.95
C LEU A 74 7.10 1.74 -12.10
N SER A 75 5.96 1.06 -12.21
CA SER A 75 5.67 -0.17 -11.46
C SER A 75 6.60 -1.30 -11.86
N SER A 76 6.89 -1.46 -13.14
CA SER A 76 7.81 -2.47 -13.68
C SER A 76 9.26 -2.27 -13.21
N ARG A 77 9.73 -1.02 -13.10
CA ARG A 77 11.06 -0.68 -12.58
C ARG A 77 11.13 -0.79 -11.06
N ALA A 78 10.10 -0.32 -10.36
CA ALA A 78 10.02 -0.45 -8.91
C ALA A 78 9.98 -1.92 -8.48
N TYR A 79 9.30 -2.77 -9.26
CA TYR A 79 9.33 -4.22 -9.09
C TYR A 79 10.76 -4.78 -9.15
N ASP A 80 11.53 -4.42 -10.18
CA ASP A 80 12.90 -4.92 -10.33
C ASP A 80 13.76 -4.57 -9.10
N ASP A 81 13.71 -3.31 -8.65
CA ASP A 81 14.44 -2.84 -7.46
C ASP A 81 13.98 -3.54 -6.17
N LEU A 82 12.66 -3.71 -5.99
CA LEU A 82 12.08 -4.36 -4.81
C LEU A 82 12.42 -5.85 -4.74
N THR A 83 12.45 -6.56 -5.87
CA THR A 83 12.84 -7.97 -5.89
C THR A 83 14.30 -8.17 -5.52
N ILE A 84 15.19 -7.25 -5.91
CA ILE A 84 16.60 -7.28 -5.50
C ILE A 84 16.72 -7.12 -3.97
N ASP A 85 15.98 -6.19 -3.37
CA ASP A 85 15.93 -6.02 -1.90
C ASP A 85 15.38 -7.30 -1.21
N LEU A 86 14.32 -7.89 -1.76
CA LEU A 86 13.68 -9.07 -1.18
C LEU A 86 14.64 -10.26 -1.02
N PHE A 87 15.55 -10.46 -1.97
CA PHE A 87 16.55 -11.53 -1.90
C PHE A 87 17.75 -11.21 -1.00
N ALA A 88 17.99 -9.95 -0.67
CA ALA A 88 19.16 -9.55 0.11
C ALA A 88 19.12 -10.05 1.56
N TYR A 89 17.92 -10.22 2.12
CA TYR A 89 17.71 -10.53 3.55
C TYR A 89 17.19 -11.94 3.84
N ASP A 90 17.00 -12.79 2.83
CA ASP A 90 16.57 -14.17 3.05
C ASP A 90 17.79 -15.07 3.34
N SER A 91 18.08 -15.26 4.63
CA SER A 91 19.20 -16.06 5.13
C SER A 91 19.02 -17.57 4.96
N GLU A 92 17.82 -18.05 4.58
CA GLU A 92 17.53 -19.48 4.42
C GLU A 92 17.82 -19.98 2.98
N LEU A 93 18.17 -19.09 2.05
CA LEU A 93 18.39 -19.45 0.64
C LEU A 93 19.77 -20.02 0.37
N THR A 94 19.81 -21.29 -0.06
CA THR A 94 20.99 -21.83 -0.76
C THR A 94 21.18 -21.14 -2.12
N PRO A 95 22.41 -21.10 -2.69
CA PRO A 95 22.63 -20.51 -4.01
C PRO A 95 21.73 -21.10 -5.12
N LYS A 96 21.45 -22.40 -5.05
CA LYS A 96 20.56 -23.09 -6.00
C LYS A 96 19.11 -22.64 -5.83
N THR A 97 18.64 -22.51 -4.58
CA THR A 97 17.30 -22.03 -4.26
C THR A 97 17.13 -20.57 -4.70
N ARG A 98 18.14 -19.73 -4.45
CA ARG A 98 18.16 -18.32 -4.89
C ARG A 98 17.98 -18.20 -6.40
N SER A 99 18.78 -18.94 -7.20
CA SER A 99 18.65 -18.90 -8.66
C SER A 99 17.29 -19.40 -9.18
N MET A 100 16.70 -20.39 -8.50
CA MET A 100 15.34 -20.83 -8.81
C MET A 100 14.32 -19.72 -8.55
N PHE A 101 14.47 -19.00 -7.45
CA PHE A 101 13.56 -17.92 -7.08
C PHE A 101 13.75 -16.69 -7.98
N GLU A 102 14.97 -16.31 -8.34
CA GLU A 102 15.21 -15.24 -9.33
C GLU A 102 14.44 -15.52 -10.65
N LYS A 103 14.49 -16.77 -11.15
CA LYS A 103 13.72 -17.17 -12.34
C LYS A 103 12.21 -17.11 -12.11
N PHE A 104 11.75 -17.47 -10.92
CA PHE A 104 10.34 -17.38 -10.54
C PHE A 104 9.85 -15.93 -10.56
N TYR A 105 10.60 -14.99 -9.97
CA TYR A 105 10.25 -13.58 -9.96
C TYR A 105 10.28 -12.96 -11.36
N ILE A 106 11.13 -13.42 -12.27
CA ILE A 106 11.04 -13.00 -13.69
C ILE A 106 9.71 -13.45 -14.31
N LEU A 107 9.24 -14.67 -14.02
CA LEU A 107 8.02 -15.23 -14.61
C LEU A 107 6.76 -14.48 -14.16
N ILE A 108 6.68 -14.10 -12.88
CA ILE A 108 5.50 -13.45 -12.29
C ILE A 108 5.57 -11.91 -12.32
N LYS A 109 6.64 -11.34 -12.87
CA LYS A 109 6.84 -9.89 -12.97
C LYS A 109 5.63 -9.16 -13.56
N PRO A 110 5.03 -9.62 -14.68
CA PRO A 110 3.89 -8.91 -15.25
C PRO A 110 2.74 -8.76 -14.26
N GLN A 111 2.39 -9.84 -13.56
CA GLN A 111 1.29 -9.85 -12.60
C GLN A 111 1.57 -8.95 -11.39
N LEU A 112 2.79 -8.97 -10.87
CA LEU A 112 3.13 -8.17 -9.68
C LEU A 112 3.32 -6.68 -10.00
N ALA A 113 3.90 -6.34 -11.15
CA ALA A 113 4.02 -4.96 -11.60
C ALA A 113 2.64 -4.35 -11.88
N GLU A 114 1.78 -5.07 -12.61
CA GLU A 114 0.39 -4.65 -12.86
C GLU A 114 -0.40 -4.55 -11.53
N GLY A 115 -0.20 -5.50 -10.61
CA GLY A 115 -0.79 -5.43 -9.27
C GLY A 115 -0.39 -4.17 -8.50
N MET A 116 0.90 -3.83 -8.50
CA MET A 116 1.42 -2.61 -7.86
C MET A 116 0.83 -1.35 -8.48
N GLU A 117 0.78 -1.30 -9.81
CA GLU A 117 0.16 -0.21 -10.56
C GLU A 117 -1.30 -0.05 -10.15
N ASN A 118 -2.09 -1.12 -10.24
CA ASN A 118 -3.50 -1.10 -9.88
C ASN A 118 -3.73 -0.71 -8.41
N ALA A 119 -2.90 -1.20 -7.49
CA ALA A 119 -2.99 -0.81 -6.08
C ALA A 119 -2.73 0.69 -5.88
N ALA A 120 -1.75 1.27 -6.58
CA ALA A 120 -1.44 2.70 -6.53
C ALA A 120 -2.57 3.55 -7.14
N LEU A 121 -3.07 3.15 -8.32
CA LEU A 121 -4.17 3.84 -9.00
C LEU A 121 -5.47 3.78 -8.20
N GLN A 122 -5.79 2.62 -7.62
CA GLN A 122 -6.95 2.45 -6.76
C GLN A 122 -6.85 3.33 -5.50
N ARG A 123 -5.64 3.45 -4.92
CA ARG A 123 -5.38 4.37 -3.81
C ARG A 123 -5.62 5.82 -4.21
N ILE A 124 -5.24 6.22 -5.42
CA ILE A 124 -5.48 7.57 -5.94
C ILE A 124 -6.99 7.77 -6.13
N SER A 125 -7.66 6.89 -6.85
CA SER A 125 -9.09 6.99 -7.22
C SER A 125 -10.03 6.96 -6.01
N THR A 126 -9.75 6.10 -5.02
CA THR A 126 -10.66 5.90 -3.87
C THR A 126 -10.18 6.54 -2.57
N GLY A 127 -8.95 7.03 -2.53
CA GLY A 127 -8.34 7.53 -1.30
C GLY A 127 -8.16 6.44 -0.23
N SER A 128 -8.14 5.16 -0.60
CA SER A 128 -7.95 4.02 0.32
C SER A 128 -7.10 2.93 -0.32
N TRP A 129 -6.23 2.30 0.47
CA TRP A 129 -5.54 1.09 0.03
C TRP A 129 -6.51 -0.09 0.10
N SER A 130 -6.61 -0.85 -0.98
CA SER A 130 -7.35 -2.10 -1.02
C SER A 130 -6.48 -3.23 -1.54
N LEU A 131 -6.79 -4.45 -1.12
CA LEU A 131 -6.15 -5.65 -1.64
C LEU A 131 -6.95 -6.24 -2.79
N PRO A 132 -6.30 -7.03 -3.67
CA PRO A 132 -7.00 -7.80 -4.69
C PRO A 132 -8.04 -8.74 -4.07
N GLU A 133 -9.24 -8.74 -4.65
CA GLU A 133 -10.38 -9.55 -4.20
C GLU A 133 -10.87 -10.53 -5.29
N GLY A 134 -11.95 -11.27 -5.00
CA GLY A 134 -12.57 -12.14 -6.01
C GLY A 134 -11.67 -13.31 -6.46
N THR A 135 -11.51 -13.43 -7.77
CA THR A 135 -10.72 -14.48 -8.46
C THR A 135 -9.35 -13.98 -8.92
N ASP A 136 -8.91 -12.82 -8.44
CA ASP A 136 -7.58 -12.28 -8.77
C ASP A 136 -6.47 -13.23 -8.29
N ILE A 137 -5.47 -13.44 -9.14
CA ILE A 137 -4.34 -14.33 -8.87
C ILE A 137 -3.40 -13.79 -7.78
N LEU A 138 -3.44 -12.49 -7.54
CA LEU A 138 -2.72 -11.82 -6.45
C LEU A 138 -3.45 -11.93 -5.11
N LYS A 139 -4.71 -12.40 -5.11
CA LYS A 139 -5.46 -12.59 -3.88
C LYS A 139 -4.82 -13.68 -3.03
N GLY A 140 -4.47 -13.30 -1.81
CA GLY A 140 -3.84 -14.20 -0.85
C GLY A 140 -2.41 -14.52 -1.29
N ARG A 141 -2.17 -15.78 -1.67
CA ARG A 141 -0.82 -16.34 -1.82
C ARG A 141 -0.66 -17.24 -3.06
N GLN A 142 -1.59 -17.16 -4.02
CA GLN A 142 -1.68 -18.13 -5.13
C GLN A 142 -0.44 -18.11 -6.04
N LEU A 143 0.18 -16.94 -6.22
CA LEU A 143 1.48 -16.78 -6.90
C LEU A 143 2.69 -17.09 -5.99
N GLY A 144 2.54 -17.88 -4.93
CA GLY A 144 3.64 -18.17 -4.01
C GLY A 144 4.22 -16.94 -3.31
N ILE A 145 3.51 -15.81 -3.35
CA ILE A 145 3.88 -14.53 -2.74
C ILE A 145 2.64 -13.95 -2.09
N ASP A 146 2.82 -13.48 -0.87
CA ASP A 146 1.82 -12.68 -0.18
C ASP A 146 1.86 -11.24 -0.72
N PHE A 147 0.90 -10.90 -1.60
CA PHE A 147 0.87 -9.60 -2.28
C PHE A 147 0.75 -8.42 -1.29
N GLU A 148 0.03 -8.60 -0.19
CA GLU A 148 -0.09 -7.60 0.88
C GLU A 148 1.28 -7.30 1.51
N ARG A 149 2.06 -8.35 1.81
CA ARG A 149 3.44 -8.18 2.31
C ARG A 149 4.36 -7.57 1.26
N PHE A 150 4.16 -7.91 -0.02
CA PHE A 150 4.93 -7.34 -1.13
C PHE A 150 4.73 -5.83 -1.23
N ILE A 151 3.47 -5.37 -1.16
CA ILE A 151 3.14 -3.93 -1.12
C ILE A 151 3.67 -3.26 0.14
N GLU A 152 3.58 -3.89 1.31
CA GLU A 152 4.16 -3.32 2.53
C GLU A 152 5.68 -3.09 2.38
N ARG A 153 6.41 -4.09 1.85
CA ARG A 153 7.86 -3.98 1.63
C ARG A 153 8.26 -2.91 0.63
N SER A 154 7.39 -2.59 -0.33
CA SER A 154 7.63 -1.50 -1.28
C SER A 154 7.69 -0.11 -0.61
N GLN A 155 7.30 0.00 0.65
CA GLN A 155 7.22 1.27 1.39
C GLN A 155 6.23 2.29 0.80
N ILE A 156 5.52 1.98 -0.30
CA ILE A 156 4.58 2.92 -0.95
C ILE A 156 3.45 3.36 -0.02
N ARG A 157 3.07 2.52 0.95
CA ARG A 157 2.03 2.83 1.94
C ARG A 157 2.52 3.67 3.11
N ASN A 158 3.83 3.62 3.38
CA ASN A 158 4.46 4.17 4.57
C ASN A 158 5.43 5.29 4.19
N THR A 159 5.16 5.99 3.09
CA THR A 159 6.02 7.07 2.59
C THR A 159 5.17 8.31 2.39
N THR A 160 5.49 9.37 3.13
CA THR A 160 4.88 10.68 2.98
C THR A 160 5.78 11.59 2.16
N ILE A 161 5.21 12.23 1.14
CA ILE A 161 5.89 13.31 0.40
C ILE A 161 5.94 14.56 1.27
N THR A 162 7.14 15.11 1.49
CA THR A 162 7.35 16.31 2.30
C THR A 162 7.69 17.54 1.47
N GLY A 163 8.21 17.36 0.24
CA GLY A 163 8.46 18.47 -0.66
C GLY A 163 9.01 18.07 -2.02
N ILE A 164 8.89 18.99 -2.98
CA ILE A 164 9.53 18.87 -4.29
C ILE A 164 10.79 19.76 -4.25
N GLY A 165 11.93 19.16 -4.57
CA GLY A 165 13.24 19.80 -4.59
C GLY A 165 13.56 20.37 -5.97
N LYS A 166 14.84 20.27 -6.35
CA LYS A 166 15.31 20.79 -7.64
C LYS A 166 14.80 19.94 -8.80
N VAL A 167 14.50 20.60 -9.92
CA VAL A 167 14.27 19.95 -11.22
C VAL A 167 15.38 20.34 -12.18
N GLU A 168 16.09 19.34 -12.71
CA GLU A 168 17.18 19.50 -13.65
C GLU A 168 16.75 19.06 -15.05
N HIS A 169 16.73 20.00 -15.99
CA HIS A 169 16.29 19.75 -17.36
C HIS A 169 17.48 19.41 -18.25
N SER A 170 17.31 18.42 -19.11
CA SER A 170 18.26 18.01 -20.14
C SER A 170 17.51 17.65 -21.42
N GLY A 171 17.08 18.67 -22.17
CA GLY A 171 16.32 18.47 -23.41
C GLY A 171 14.95 17.87 -23.15
N HIS A 172 14.69 16.68 -23.70
CA HIS A 172 13.43 15.93 -23.54
C HIS A 172 13.43 15.00 -22.31
N SER A 173 14.43 15.14 -21.42
CA SER A 173 14.49 14.42 -20.15
C SER A 173 14.72 15.39 -19.01
N ALA A 174 14.25 15.05 -17.82
CA ALA A 174 14.50 15.81 -16.60
C ALA A 174 14.71 14.87 -15.41
N THR A 175 15.37 15.38 -14.37
CA THR A 175 15.47 14.73 -13.07
C THR A 175 14.87 15.64 -12.03
N ALA A 176 13.84 15.18 -11.32
CA ALA A 176 13.25 15.92 -10.22
C ALA A 176 13.59 15.28 -8.89
N GLU A 177 13.94 16.09 -7.90
CA GLU A 177 14.11 15.65 -6.52
C GLU A 177 12.76 15.66 -5.79
N LEU A 178 12.44 14.57 -5.11
CA LEU A 178 11.27 14.43 -4.26
C LEU A 178 11.73 14.08 -2.85
N THR A 179 11.53 14.98 -1.90
CA THR A 179 11.83 14.72 -0.50
C THR A 179 10.66 13.95 0.11
N ILE A 180 10.98 12.84 0.76
CA ILE A 180 10.03 11.95 1.39
C ILE A 180 10.46 11.68 2.83
N ARG A 181 9.51 11.23 3.64
CA ARG A 181 9.73 10.68 4.97
C ARG A 181 9.05 9.33 5.09
N GLU A 182 9.78 8.33 5.53
CA GLU A 182 9.22 7.01 5.85
C GLU A 182 8.52 7.07 7.21
N ASP A 183 7.25 6.64 7.24
CA ASP A 183 6.32 6.96 8.31
C ASP A 183 6.59 6.19 9.61
N TYR A 184 7.22 5.01 9.56
CA TYR A 184 7.58 4.30 10.77
C TYR A 184 8.81 4.90 11.42
N THR A 185 9.95 4.85 10.74
CA THR A 185 11.25 5.24 11.29
C THR A 185 11.48 6.75 11.28
N GLN A 186 10.58 7.52 10.67
CA GLN A 186 10.69 8.96 10.44
C GLN A 186 11.95 9.33 9.63
N THR A 187 12.49 8.37 8.87
CA THR A 187 13.70 8.55 8.08
C THR A 187 13.39 9.38 6.84
N GLU A 188 14.12 10.48 6.67
CA GLU A 188 14.05 11.31 5.47
C GLU A 188 14.91 10.74 4.33
N PHE A 189 14.42 10.86 3.11
CA PHE A 189 15.14 10.46 1.89
C PHE A 189 14.79 11.39 0.73
N THR A 190 15.71 11.53 -0.24
CA THR A 190 15.46 12.27 -1.48
C THR A 190 15.43 11.30 -2.66
N LEU A 191 14.23 11.03 -3.17
CA LEU A 191 14.04 10.28 -4.40
C LEU A 191 14.39 11.15 -5.62
N GLN A 192 14.97 10.52 -6.63
CA GLN A 192 15.27 11.14 -7.92
C GLN A 192 14.32 10.58 -8.98
N LEU A 193 13.32 11.36 -9.36
CA LEU A 193 12.35 11.00 -10.37
C LEU A 193 12.96 11.26 -11.76
N ALA A 194 13.03 10.21 -12.58
CA ALA A 194 13.29 10.37 -14.01
C ALA A 194 12.00 10.83 -14.69
N MET A 195 12.07 11.92 -15.43
CA MET A 195 10.94 12.47 -16.18
C MET A 195 11.30 12.55 -17.65
N GLU A 196 10.31 12.33 -18.51
CA GLU A 196 10.45 12.32 -19.96
C GLU A 196 9.33 13.13 -20.59
N GLN A 197 9.65 13.81 -21.70
CA GLN A 197 8.66 14.51 -22.49
C GLN A 197 8.02 13.55 -23.50
N ALA A 198 6.69 13.45 -23.47
CA ALA A 198 5.90 12.69 -24.43
C ALA A 198 5.84 13.39 -25.81
N GLU A 199 5.34 12.67 -26.82
CA GLU A 199 5.30 13.15 -28.21
C GLU A 199 4.44 14.41 -28.41
N ASP A 200 3.37 14.56 -27.63
CA ASP A 200 2.48 15.73 -27.65
C ASP A 200 3.03 16.94 -26.85
N GLY A 201 4.19 16.76 -26.19
CA GLY A 201 4.92 17.76 -25.44
C GLY A 201 4.60 17.84 -23.95
N HIS A 202 3.70 17.01 -23.40
CA HIS A 202 3.54 16.92 -21.94
C HIS A 202 4.72 16.19 -21.29
N TRP A 203 4.93 16.41 -20.00
CA TRP A 203 5.97 15.73 -19.22
C TRP A 203 5.36 14.66 -18.34
N GLN A 204 6.03 13.54 -18.17
CA GLN A 204 5.58 12.47 -17.29
C GLN A 204 6.73 11.94 -16.43
N VAL A 205 6.41 11.48 -15.22
CA VAL A 205 7.35 10.69 -14.40
C VAL A 205 7.41 9.28 -14.99
N ALA A 206 8.62 8.84 -15.34
CA ALA A 206 8.87 7.54 -15.97
C ALA A 206 9.22 6.46 -14.93
N TYR A 207 10.16 6.76 -14.02
CA TYR A 207 10.60 5.84 -12.96
C TYR A 207 11.39 6.60 -11.88
N ILE A 208 11.72 5.93 -10.78
CA ILE A 208 12.57 6.47 -9.71
C ILE A 208 13.98 5.90 -9.88
N LYS A 209 14.99 6.75 -10.04
CA LYS A 209 16.37 6.35 -10.36
C LYS A 209 17.07 5.63 -9.20
N ASN A 210 16.77 6.02 -7.97
CA ASN A 210 17.46 5.59 -6.76
C ASN A 210 16.50 4.90 -5.77
N TYR A 211 15.45 4.24 -6.26
CA TYR A 211 14.47 3.58 -5.41
C TYR A 211 15.08 2.41 -4.63
N LYS A 212 15.96 1.61 -5.25
CA LYS A 212 16.76 0.63 -4.51
C LYS A 212 17.53 1.24 -3.33
N ALA A 213 18.15 2.41 -3.50
CA ALA A 213 18.92 3.05 -2.42
C ALA A 213 18.02 3.48 -1.26
N TYR A 214 16.77 3.87 -1.54
CA TYR A 214 15.76 4.11 -0.52
C TYR A 214 15.44 2.83 0.28
N LEU A 215 15.16 1.72 -0.41
CA LEU A 215 14.91 0.43 0.24
C LEU A 215 16.11 -0.04 1.07
N ASP A 216 17.32 0.07 0.53
CA ASP A 216 18.57 -0.31 1.22
C ASP A 216 18.81 0.51 2.50
N GLN A 217 18.27 1.74 2.59
CA GLN A 217 18.33 2.57 3.80
C GLN A 217 17.27 2.19 4.84
N ILE A 218 16.04 1.88 4.41
CA ILE A 218 14.91 1.62 5.31
C ILE A 218 14.89 0.17 5.82
N SER A 219 15.12 -0.80 4.94
CA SER A 219 15.02 -2.23 5.27
C SER A 219 15.82 -2.63 6.52
N PRO A 220 17.10 -2.23 6.70
CA PRO A 220 17.86 -2.57 7.91
C PRO A 220 17.27 -2.00 9.20
N LEU A 221 16.71 -0.78 9.15
CA LEU A 221 16.11 -0.12 10.31
C LEU A 221 14.86 -0.89 10.77
N GLN A 222 13.97 -1.19 9.83
CA GLN A 222 12.75 -1.96 10.11
C GLN A 222 13.07 -3.39 10.57
N ASN A 223 14.02 -4.06 9.92
CA ASN A 223 14.42 -5.43 10.29
C ASN A 223 15.02 -5.50 11.70
N LYS A 224 15.81 -4.50 12.10
CA LYS A 224 16.33 -4.38 13.47
C LYS A 224 15.18 -4.25 14.48
N ASP A 225 14.27 -3.31 14.24
CA ASP A 225 13.12 -3.06 15.11
C ASP A 225 12.21 -4.30 15.22
N ILE A 226 11.98 -5.00 14.11
CA ILE A 226 11.25 -6.27 14.08
C ILE A 226 11.95 -7.32 14.94
N ALA A 227 13.27 -7.47 14.83
CA ALA A 227 14.04 -8.42 15.63
C ALA A 227 13.96 -8.10 17.13
N ASP A 228 14.09 -6.82 17.50
CA ASP A 228 13.99 -6.35 18.88
C ASP A 228 12.59 -6.63 19.45
N TYR A 229 11.52 -6.37 18.68
CA TYR A 229 10.15 -6.70 19.07
C TYR A 229 9.89 -8.20 19.21
N ILE A 230 10.42 -9.02 18.29
CA ILE A 230 10.33 -10.49 18.40
C ILE A 230 11.02 -10.98 19.68
N ALA A 231 12.19 -10.43 20.00
CA ALA A 231 12.91 -10.80 21.22
C ALA A 231 12.12 -10.41 22.48
N ALA A 232 11.59 -9.18 22.53
CA ALA A 232 10.80 -8.68 23.65
C ALA A 232 9.51 -9.48 23.90
N THR A 233 8.86 -9.94 22.83
CA THR A 233 7.59 -10.68 22.90
C THR A 233 7.75 -12.20 22.97
N LYS A 234 8.97 -12.72 22.87
CA LYS A 234 9.25 -14.16 22.75
C LYS A 234 8.63 -15.00 23.87
N LYS A 235 8.79 -14.54 25.12
CA LYS A 235 8.28 -15.28 26.29
C LYS A 235 6.74 -15.37 26.27
N ILE A 236 6.07 -14.24 26.04
CA ILE A 236 4.60 -14.15 25.96
C ILE A 236 4.07 -15.12 24.89
N VAL A 237 4.67 -15.09 23.71
CA VAL A 237 4.27 -15.95 22.58
C VAL A 237 4.50 -17.43 22.91
N ASN A 238 5.66 -17.79 23.48
CA ASN A 238 5.97 -19.18 23.81
C ASN A 238 5.03 -19.75 24.87
N ASP A 239 4.85 -19.06 26.00
CA ASP A 239 4.00 -19.50 27.11
C ASP A 239 2.54 -19.67 26.64
N SER A 240 2.06 -18.73 25.82
CA SER A 240 0.73 -18.80 25.22
C SER A 240 0.60 -19.97 24.24
N ASN A 241 1.61 -20.23 23.40
CA ASN A 241 1.58 -21.33 22.44
C ASN A 241 1.52 -22.70 23.14
N GLU A 242 2.26 -22.88 24.24
CA GLU A 242 2.15 -24.09 25.08
C GLU A 242 0.71 -24.29 25.59
N THR A 243 0.08 -23.20 26.04
CA THR A 243 -1.31 -23.22 26.51
C THR A 243 -2.28 -23.56 25.38
N PHE A 244 -2.12 -22.95 24.20
CA PHE A 244 -2.97 -23.23 23.03
C PHE A 244 -2.82 -24.66 22.51
N GLU A 245 -1.65 -25.29 22.65
CA GLU A 245 -1.46 -26.70 22.30
C GLU A 245 -2.31 -27.61 23.19
N VAL A 246 -2.42 -27.31 24.50
CA VAL A 246 -3.30 -28.02 25.42
C VAL A 246 -4.77 -27.87 24.99
N TYR A 247 -5.21 -26.65 24.64
CA TYR A 247 -6.57 -26.41 24.18
C TYR A 247 -6.87 -27.09 22.85
N GLN A 248 -5.93 -27.08 21.89
CA GLN A 248 -6.09 -27.78 20.63
C GLN A 248 -6.29 -29.28 20.85
N ASN A 249 -5.52 -29.88 21.76
CA ASN A 249 -5.67 -31.29 22.12
C ASN A 249 -7.00 -31.56 22.83
N HIS A 250 -7.46 -30.66 23.70
CA HIS A 250 -8.76 -30.78 24.35
C HIS A 250 -9.91 -30.70 23.34
N PHE A 251 -9.86 -29.71 22.45
CA PHE A 251 -10.82 -29.54 21.37
C PHE A 251 -10.90 -30.78 20.48
N LYS A 252 -9.77 -31.33 20.03
CA LYS A 252 -9.72 -32.57 19.22
C LYS A 252 -10.42 -33.74 19.92
N ARG A 253 -10.22 -33.90 21.23
CA ARG A 253 -10.91 -34.95 22.02
C ARG A 253 -12.42 -34.72 22.09
N LEU A 254 -12.87 -33.49 22.34
CA LEU A 254 -14.30 -33.18 22.43
C LEU A 254 -15.02 -33.29 21.09
N ASN A 255 -14.34 -32.91 20.00
CA ASN A 255 -14.85 -32.92 18.64
C ASN A 255 -14.80 -34.31 17.98
N SER A 256 -14.28 -35.33 18.68
CA SER A 256 -14.23 -36.70 18.16
C SER A 256 -15.64 -37.33 18.17
N SER A 257 -16.14 -37.67 16.98
CA SER A 257 -17.43 -38.37 16.82
C SER A 257 -17.29 -39.60 15.93
N LYS A 258 -17.93 -40.72 16.34
CA LYS A 258 -17.92 -41.99 15.59
C LYS A 258 -18.83 -41.97 14.36
N ASN A 259 -19.84 -41.11 14.34
CA ASN A 259 -20.88 -41.04 13.30
C ASN A 259 -20.88 -39.70 12.55
N GLY A 260 -19.86 -38.86 12.74
CA GLY A 260 -19.73 -37.56 12.09
C GLY A 260 -20.62 -36.46 12.68
N HIS A 261 -21.41 -36.74 13.72
CA HIS A 261 -22.29 -35.78 14.36
C HIS A 261 -21.94 -35.56 15.83
N LEU A 262 -21.98 -34.30 16.29
CA LEU A 262 -21.77 -33.95 17.69
C LEU A 262 -23.09 -34.07 18.47
N SER A 263 -23.06 -34.73 19.62
CA SER A 263 -24.18 -34.71 20.58
C SER A 263 -24.36 -33.33 21.22
N SER A 264 -25.55 -33.02 21.75
CA SER A 264 -25.81 -31.75 22.43
C SER A 264 -24.84 -31.48 23.58
N GLN A 265 -24.47 -32.53 24.34
CA GLN A 265 -23.47 -32.41 25.41
C GLN A 265 -22.08 -32.07 24.86
N GLN A 266 -21.67 -32.68 23.74
CA GLN A 266 -20.39 -32.35 23.09
C GLN A 266 -20.38 -30.91 22.60
N LYS A 267 -21.45 -30.46 21.94
CA LYS A 267 -21.58 -29.06 21.50
C LYS A 267 -21.46 -28.09 22.69
N GLN A 268 -22.14 -28.38 23.80
CA GLN A 268 -22.05 -27.56 25.02
C GLN A 268 -20.63 -27.56 25.63
N ASN A 269 -19.97 -28.71 25.69
CA ASN A 269 -18.60 -28.81 26.21
C ASN A 269 -17.60 -28.06 25.33
N ILE A 270 -17.74 -28.16 24.00
CA ILE A 270 -16.90 -27.42 23.05
C ILE A 270 -17.13 -25.92 23.18
N ALA A 271 -18.39 -25.47 23.24
CA ALA A 271 -18.71 -24.07 23.45
C ALA A 271 -18.12 -23.54 24.77
N SER A 272 -18.21 -24.32 25.85
CA SER A 272 -17.65 -23.95 27.16
C SER A 272 -16.12 -23.83 27.13
N LEU A 273 -15.42 -24.76 26.45
CA LEU A 273 -13.97 -24.67 26.24
C LEU A 273 -13.59 -23.39 25.47
N ILE A 274 -14.34 -23.05 24.42
CA ILE A 274 -14.04 -21.89 23.58
C ILE A 274 -14.25 -20.59 24.35
N GLU A 275 -15.41 -20.44 24.98
CA GLU A 275 -15.80 -19.19 25.67
C GLU A 275 -15.10 -19.01 27.03
N GLY A 276 -14.86 -20.11 27.74
CA GLY A 276 -14.26 -20.09 29.07
C GLY A 276 -12.74 -20.07 29.06
N ASP A 277 -12.11 -20.69 28.06
CA ASP A 277 -10.66 -20.88 28.05
C ASP A 277 -9.99 -20.25 26.82
N ILE A 278 -10.41 -20.61 25.59
CA ILE A 278 -9.69 -20.21 24.36
C ILE A 278 -9.78 -18.71 24.10
N ILE A 279 -11.00 -18.15 24.03
CA ILE A 279 -11.19 -16.71 23.75
C ILE A 279 -10.54 -15.85 24.85
N PRO A 280 -10.73 -16.12 26.16
CA PRO A 280 -10.05 -15.37 27.21
C PRO A 280 -8.53 -15.46 27.11
N SER A 281 -7.95 -16.62 26.80
CA SER A 281 -6.49 -16.76 26.65
C SER A 281 -5.94 -16.01 25.44
N LEU A 282 -6.69 -15.94 24.32
CA LEU A 282 -6.34 -15.09 23.17
C LEU A 282 -6.34 -13.61 23.56
N GLN A 283 -7.35 -13.16 24.31
CA GLN A 283 -7.46 -11.79 24.79
C GLN A 283 -6.36 -11.45 25.80
N GLU A 284 -6.04 -12.37 26.72
CA GLU A 284 -4.95 -12.21 27.69
C GLU A 284 -3.60 -12.10 26.97
N ARG A 285 -3.31 -12.99 26.01
CA ARG A 285 -2.10 -12.90 25.19
C ARG A 285 -2.00 -11.54 24.50
N GLN A 286 -3.08 -11.05 23.88
CA GLN A 286 -3.08 -9.74 23.22
C GLN A 286 -2.83 -8.62 24.23
N THR A 287 -3.50 -8.66 25.38
CA THR A 287 -3.31 -7.69 26.46
C THR A 287 -1.85 -7.65 26.93
N GLN A 288 -1.21 -8.81 27.08
CA GLN A 288 0.21 -8.90 27.43
C GLN A 288 1.11 -8.33 26.32
N LEU A 289 0.82 -8.63 25.05
CA LEU A 289 1.55 -8.06 23.92
C LEU A 289 1.42 -6.52 23.85
N ASP A 290 0.24 -5.99 24.15
CA ASP A 290 -0.04 -4.55 24.14
C ASP A 290 0.74 -3.78 25.24
N THR A 291 1.25 -4.48 26.27
CA THR A 291 2.14 -3.88 27.27
C THR A 291 3.58 -3.70 26.78
N VAL A 292 3.95 -4.38 25.70
CA VAL A 292 5.30 -4.31 25.13
C VAL A 292 5.36 -3.12 24.17
N GLU A 293 6.30 -2.21 24.42
CA GLU A 293 6.57 -1.11 23.50
C GLU A 293 6.91 -1.66 22.11
N VAL A 294 6.22 -1.17 21.08
CA VAL A 294 6.42 -1.57 19.70
C VAL A 294 7.38 -0.59 19.04
N PRO A 295 8.62 -1.00 18.72
CA PRO A 295 9.55 -0.16 17.97
C PRO A 295 8.92 0.30 16.65
N PRO A 296 9.24 1.51 16.15
CA PRO A 296 8.54 2.07 15.00
C PRO A 296 8.57 1.16 13.77
N GLY A 297 9.72 0.58 13.43
CA GLY A 297 9.85 -0.35 12.30
C GLY A 297 9.14 -1.69 12.48
N ALA A 298 8.68 -2.03 13.69
CA ALA A 298 7.95 -3.26 14.00
C ALA A 298 6.41 -3.09 14.00
N GLN A 299 5.91 -1.88 13.74
CA GLN A 299 4.49 -1.55 13.81
C GLN A 299 3.63 -2.44 12.91
N TYR A 300 4.10 -2.75 11.69
CA TYR A 300 3.37 -3.65 10.80
C TYR A 300 3.24 -5.06 11.38
N LEU A 301 4.32 -5.64 11.92
CA LEU A 301 4.29 -6.96 12.55
C LEU A 301 3.33 -7.00 13.74
N ALA A 302 3.36 -5.97 14.59
CA ALA A 302 2.46 -5.87 15.73
C ALA A 302 0.99 -5.83 15.29
N ARG A 303 0.65 -5.01 14.29
CA ARG A 303 -0.71 -4.94 13.73
C ARG A 303 -1.16 -6.26 13.12
N GLN A 304 -0.29 -6.97 12.39
CA GLN A 304 -0.64 -8.28 11.83
C GLN A 304 -0.94 -9.31 12.93
N ARG A 305 -0.16 -9.33 14.03
CA ARG A 305 -0.44 -10.20 15.19
C ARG A 305 -1.76 -9.88 15.86
N GLN A 306 -2.06 -8.59 16.05
CA GLN A 306 -3.34 -8.15 16.61
C GLN A 306 -4.50 -8.57 15.70
N GLN A 307 -4.39 -8.32 14.39
CA GLN A 307 -5.42 -8.68 13.42
C GLN A 307 -5.67 -10.19 13.37
N ALA A 308 -4.62 -11.01 13.45
CA ALA A 308 -4.75 -12.47 13.54
C ALA A 308 -5.57 -12.87 14.78
N THR A 309 -5.23 -12.31 15.94
CA THR A 309 -5.93 -12.59 17.21
C THR A 309 -7.40 -12.18 17.15
N GLU A 310 -7.69 -10.97 16.68
CA GLU A 310 -9.06 -10.47 16.53
C GLU A 310 -9.89 -11.33 15.57
N THR A 311 -9.28 -11.76 14.47
CA THR A 311 -9.95 -12.60 13.46
C THR A 311 -10.19 -14.02 14.01
N SER A 312 -9.24 -14.58 14.76
CA SER A 312 -9.39 -15.85 15.47
C SER A 312 -10.54 -15.82 16.47
N ILE A 313 -10.63 -14.75 17.29
CA ILE A 313 -11.73 -14.58 18.25
C ILE A 313 -13.08 -14.52 17.53
N LYS A 314 -13.19 -13.75 16.44
CA LYS A 314 -14.43 -13.69 15.64
C LYS A 314 -14.79 -15.05 15.05
N ALA A 315 -13.82 -15.79 14.50
CA ALA A 315 -14.04 -17.13 13.98
C ALA A 315 -14.61 -18.07 15.06
N TRP A 316 -14.03 -18.02 16.27
CA TRP A 316 -14.51 -18.81 17.41
C TRP A 316 -15.92 -18.42 17.88
N GLN A 317 -16.24 -17.13 17.91
CA GLN A 317 -17.57 -16.63 18.27
C GLN A 317 -18.64 -17.14 17.29
N HIS A 318 -18.38 -17.05 15.99
CA HIS A 318 -19.27 -17.61 14.96
C HIS A 318 -19.39 -19.13 15.07
N TYR A 319 -18.29 -19.84 15.34
CA TYR A 319 -18.30 -21.29 15.54
C TYR A 319 -19.19 -21.70 16.73
N VAL A 320 -19.07 -21.02 17.86
CA VAL A 320 -19.91 -21.26 19.05
C VAL A 320 -21.38 -20.95 18.76
N LYS A 321 -21.67 -19.87 18.04
CA LYS A 321 -23.04 -19.55 17.62
C LYS A 321 -23.63 -20.65 16.74
N GLY A 322 -22.87 -21.15 15.77
CA GLY A 322 -23.25 -22.31 14.95
C GLY A 322 -23.54 -23.56 15.78
N LEU A 323 -22.75 -23.84 16.83
CA LEU A 323 -22.99 -24.97 17.74
C LEU A 323 -24.27 -24.84 18.56
N ARG A 324 -24.62 -23.61 18.97
CA ARG A 324 -25.80 -23.35 19.82
C ARG A 324 -27.11 -23.30 19.05
N GLU A 325 -27.07 -22.72 17.86
CA GLU A 325 -28.25 -22.48 17.03
C GLU A 325 -28.47 -23.55 15.97
N ASP A 326 -27.52 -24.50 15.84
CA ASP A 326 -27.50 -25.47 14.74
C ASP A 326 -27.58 -24.79 13.36
N ASN A 327 -26.83 -23.69 13.21
CA ASN A 327 -26.89 -22.81 12.05
C ASN A 327 -25.66 -23.01 11.12
N PRO A 328 -25.84 -23.62 9.93
CA PRO A 328 -24.75 -23.82 8.98
C PRO A 328 -24.10 -22.54 8.46
N ALA A 329 -24.84 -21.42 8.40
CA ALA A 329 -24.29 -20.15 7.92
C ALA A 329 -23.24 -19.57 8.88
N GLU A 330 -23.41 -19.81 10.18
CA GLU A 330 -22.45 -19.40 11.21
C GLU A 330 -21.16 -20.23 11.10
N PHE A 331 -21.26 -21.53 10.81
CA PHE A 331 -20.08 -22.36 10.53
C PHE A 331 -19.34 -21.92 9.26
N ALA A 332 -20.06 -21.60 8.18
CA ALA A 332 -19.45 -21.09 6.96
C ALA A 332 -18.72 -19.75 7.18
N THR A 333 -19.29 -18.88 8.03
CA THR A 333 -18.67 -17.61 8.43
C THR A 333 -17.42 -17.85 9.27
N ALA A 334 -17.49 -18.75 10.26
CA ALA A 334 -16.35 -19.13 11.08
C ALA A 334 -15.20 -19.72 10.25
N GLU A 335 -15.51 -20.59 9.28
CA GLU A 335 -14.53 -21.17 8.37
C GLU A 335 -13.86 -20.09 7.50
N THR A 336 -14.65 -19.15 6.98
CA THR A 336 -14.13 -18.03 6.18
C THR A 336 -13.17 -17.17 6.99
N LEU A 337 -13.54 -16.81 8.22
CA LEU A 337 -12.70 -16.05 9.13
C LEU A 337 -11.44 -16.82 9.53
N HIS A 338 -11.53 -18.14 9.76
CA HIS A 338 -10.36 -18.95 10.05
C HIS A 338 -9.38 -19.01 8.87
N LYS A 339 -9.87 -19.11 7.62
CA LYS A 339 -9.01 -19.02 6.43
C LYS A 339 -8.32 -17.66 6.32
N GLN A 340 -9.01 -16.58 6.66
CA GLN A 340 -8.43 -15.23 6.69
C GLN A 340 -7.35 -15.11 7.78
N GLU A 341 -7.63 -15.60 8.99
CA GLU A 341 -6.68 -15.64 10.10
C GLU A 341 -5.42 -16.43 9.74
N LEU A 342 -5.56 -17.61 9.13
CA LEU A 342 -4.43 -18.42 8.69
C LEU A 342 -3.57 -17.72 7.64
N ALA A 343 -4.19 -16.93 6.74
CA ALA A 343 -3.44 -16.11 5.80
C ALA A 343 -2.62 -15.02 6.51
N ILE A 344 -3.18 -14.40 7.55
CA ILE A 344 -2.50 -13.39 8.37
C ILE A 344 -1.37 -14.04 9.19
N ASP A 345 -1.59 -15.19 9.81
CA ASP A 345 -0.54 -15.88 10.59
C ASP A 345 0.63 -16.31 9.69
N LEU A 346 0.36 -16.84 8.50
CA LEU A 346 1.40 -17.13 7.52
C LEU A 346 2.19 -15.86 7.12
N ARG A 347 1.52 -14.70 7.04
CA ARG A 347 2.21 -13.41 6.81
C ARG A 347 3.09 -13.02 7.98
N VAL A 348 2.62 -13.18 9.21
CA VAL A 348 3.42 -12.99 10.43
C VAL A 348 4.67 -13.86 10.40
N GLN A 349 4.53 -15.14 10.02
CA GLN A 349 5.67 -16.04 9.88
C GLN A 349 6.66 -15.58 8.80
N ASP A 350 6.16 -15.10 7.65
CA ASP A 350 7.01 -14.60 6.58
C ASP A 350 7.76 -13.32 6.96
N ILE A 351 7.14 -12.43 7.75
CA ILE A 351 7.82 -11.25 8.31
C ILE A 351 8.94 -11.69 9.26
N ILE A 352 8.64 -12.56 10.22
CA ILE A 352 9.60 -13.03 11.23
C ILE A 352 10.81 -13.71 10.58
N ARG A 353 10.58 -14.51 9.54
CA ARG A 353 11.63 -15.28 8.85
C ARG A 353 12.28 -14.54 7.68
N HIS A 354 11.80 -13.35 7.33
CA HIS A 354 12.25 -12.60 6.16
C HIS A 354 12.18 -13.42 4.84
N THR A 355 11.22 -14.35 4.73
CA THR A 355 11.12 -15.24 3.55
C THR A 355 10.82 -14.45 2.28
N ALA A 356 11.49 -14.75 1.18
CA ALA A 356 11.10 -14.18 -0.11
C ALA A 356 9.80 -14.84 -0.63
N ILE A 357 9.68 -16.16 -0.46
CA ILE A 357 8.56 -16.96 -0.94
C ILE A 357 7.60 -17.32 0.19
N SER A 358 6.32 -17.12 -0.09
CA SER A 358 5.21 -17.37 0.82
C SER A 358 4.67 -18.79 0.67
N LYS A 359 4.46 -19.47 1.80
CA LYS A 359 3.76 -20.76 1.83
C LYS A 359 2.28 -20.58 1.54
N ASN A 360 1.68 -21.51 0.77
CA ASN A 360 0.24 -21.53 0.54
C ASN A 360 -0.54 -21.85 1.82
N ILE A 361 -1.78 -21.37 1.88
CA ILE A 361 -2.74 -21.74 2.91
C ILE A 361 -2.98 -23.25 2.79
N PRO A 362 -2.80 -24.04 3.87
CA PRO A 362 -3.15 -25.45 3.89
C PRO A 362 -4.58 -25.70 3.41
N ASN A 363 -4.80 -26.79 2.67
CA ASN A 363 -6.16 -27.25 2.41
C ASN A 363 -6.80 -27.64 3.74
N LEU A 364 -7.72 -26.80 4.22
CA LEU A 364 -8.56 -27.14 5.36
C LEU A 364 -9.58 -28.19 4.89
N PRO A 365 -9.72 -29.32 5.62
CA PRO A 365 -10.63 -30.40 5.25
C PRO A 365 -12.10 -30.03 5.33
#